data_AF-A0A4R5QBN2-F1
#
_entry.id   AF-A0A4R5QBN2-F1
#
_cell.length_a   1.000
_cell.length_b   1.000
_cell.length_c   1.000
_cell.angle_alpha   90.00
_cell.angle_beta   90.00
_cell.angle_gamma   90.00
#
_symmetry.space_group_name_H-M   'P 1'
#
loop_
_entity.id
_entity.type
_entity.pdbx_description
1 polymer ?
#
loop_
_entity_poly.entity_id
_entity_poly.type
_entity_poly.pdbx_seq_one_letter_code
_entity_poly.pdbx_strand_id
1 'polypeptide(L)'
;MRQRVFVSHVNGDPDTDAVLPSLCDALRAAGLDVLVDTERLRPGASWRQEIYGWLGLCHAAIVLVSRAALEDPAKIWVTREATLLVWRRALDPMLRIVPVLLGDVQPGELAGGRLADLLLNETQCARAGSDLGSLARAVANGLAAAPTPLEQLAEALAHRLGAVPVAVVEAAAGIVGIDLGPWRPEANPRHALMLGLLCAPFEDAACALEYIADHADTTARGSLVEVAVVLGANWVEPEAARWLAAQDPSGRAAVLNASTQFAAECYVQRACGRPPPGRWPVVPLTAVTGEETAAELRAEVEAALERVLLLTRDAFEPASVALRRLLQRRRREGRATFLLARLPPEPGRFVAALRGACPDAAAILLGGDLEEEDADALGSACRVLRPMLPPGADREARTRLDDLLLRITGGA
;
A
#
# COMPACT_ATOMS: atom_id res chain seq x y z
N MET A 1 -10.83 -19.16 -8.49
CA MET A 1 -10.29 -18.72 -7.18
C MET A 1 -11.37 -18.78 -6.14
N ARG A 2 -11.06 -19.21 -4.91
CA ARG A 2 -12.00 -19.10 -3.79
C ARG A 2 -11.98 -17.66 -3.29
N GLN A 3 -13.15 -17.06 -3.12
CA GLN A 3 -13.27 -15.71 -2.60
C GLN A 3 -12.90 -15.69 -1.12
N ARG A 4 -12.11 -14.70 -0.72
CA ARG A 4 -11.58 -14.52 0.63
C ARG A 4 -12.31 -13.39 1.35
N VAL A 5 -12.65 -13.60 2.61
CA VAL A 5 -13.23 -12.57 3.48
C VAL A 5 -12.35 -12.38 4.71
N PHE A 6 -11.93 -11.15 4.97
CA PHE A 6 -11.20 -10.79 6.19
C PHE A 6 -12.17 -10.37 7.29
N VAL A 7 -11.96 -10.82 8.53
CA VAL A 7 -12.79 -10.44 9.67
C VAL A 7 -11.97 -9.68 10.70
N SER A 8 -12.09 -8.35 10.68
CA SER A 8 -11.48 -7.44 11.66
C SER A 8 -12.31 -7.41 12.93
N HIS A 9 -11.68 -7.59 14.08
CA HIS A 9 -12.38 -7.65 15.37
C HIS A 9 -11.47 -7.34 16.57
N VAL A 10 -12.07 -7.20 17.75
CA VAL A 10 -11.35 -6.98 19.00
C VAL A 10 -11.11 -8.32 19.70
N ASN A 11 -9.84 -8.69 19.87
CA ASN A 11 -9.48 -9.88 20.64
C ASN A 11 -9.82 -9.72 22.14
N GLY A 12 -10.51 -10.73 22.69
CA GLY A 12 -10.91 -10.82 24.11
C GLY A 12 -12.06 -9.90 24.49
N ASP A 13 -12.86 -9.47 23.51
CA ASP A 13 -14.08 -8.67 23.73
C ASP A 13 -15.31 -9.60 23.79
N PRO A 14 -16.10 -9.60 24.88
CA PRO A 14 -17.19 -10.58 25.06
C PRO A 14 -18.24 -10.58 23.93
N ASP A 15 -18.59 -9.40 23.41
CA ASP A 15 -19.55 -9.27 22.32
C ASP A 15 -19.01 -9.88 21.02
N THR A 16 -17.72 -9.69 20.77
CA THR A 16 -17.00 -10.29 19.64
C THR A 16 -16.90 -11.80 19.79
N ASP A 17 -16.47 -12.29 20.94
CA ASP A 17 -16.26 -13.71 21.23
C ASP A 17 -17.57 -14.51 21.08
N ALA A 18 -18.72 -13.90 21.39
CA ALA A 18 -20.04 -14.51 21.24
C ALA A 18 -20.47 -14.69 19.78
N VAL A 19 -20.02 -13.81 18.86
CA VAL A 19 -20.51 -13.74 17.48
C VAL A 19 -19.54 -14.37 16.48
N LEU A 20 -18.23 -14.18 16.72
CA LEU A 20 -17.18 -14.51 15.76
C LEU A 20 -17.21 -15.98 15.29
N PRO A 21 -17.33 -17.01 16.16
CA PRO A 21 -17.33 -18.40 15.71
C PRO A 21 -18.50 -18.71 14.76
N SER A 22 -19.71 -18.28 15.14
CA SER A 22 -20.93 -18.51 14.35
C SER A 22 -20.89 -17.78 13.01
N LEU A 23 -20.34 -16.57 12.99
CA LEU A 23 -20.14 -15.81 11.75
C LEU A 23 -19.13 -16.50 10.84
N CYS A 24 -17.98 -16.94 11.36
CA CYS A 24 -16.97 -17.66 10.60
C CYS A 24 -17.55 -18.94 9.97
N ASP A 25 -18.32 -19.72 10.73
CA ASP A 25 -18.98 -20.92 10.23
C ASP A 25 -20.00 -20.61 9.13
N ALA A 26 -20.81 -19.56 9.30
CA ALA A 26 -21.76 -19.11 8.29
C ALA A 26 -21.06 -18.69 6.98
N LEU A 27 -19.94 -17.96 7.07
CA LEU A 27 -19.14 -17.54 5.92
C LEU A 27 -18.50 -18.74 5.20
N ARG A 28 -17.98 -19.72 5.94
CA ARG A 28 -17.44 -20.96 5.35
C ARG A 28 -18.53 -21.78 4.67
N ALA A 29 -19.71 -21.91 5.29
CA ALA A 29 -20.86 -22.58 4.72
C ALA A 29 -21.36 -21.90 3.43
N ALA A 30 -21.13 -20.59 3.30
CA ALA A 30 -21.36 -19.84 2.07
C ALA A 30 -20.23 -19.99 1.01
N GLY A 31 -19.25 -20.87 1.24
CA GLY A 31 -18.16 -21.16 0.31
C GLY A 31 -16.97 -20.20 0.37
N LEU A 32 -16.97 -19.23 1.28
CA LEU A 32 -15.89 -18.24 1.40
C LEU A 32 -14.69 -18.81 2.16
N ASP A 33 -13.51 -18.31 1.84
CA ASP A 33 -12.27 -18.53 2.58
C ASP A 33 -12.12 -17.43 3.66
N VAL A 34 -12.24 -17.81 4.93
CA VAL A 34 -12.29 -16.85 6.05
C VAL A 34 -10.90 -16.60 6.60
N LEU A 35 -10.44 -15.35 6.51
CA LEU A 35 -9.17 -14.87 7.03
C LEU A 35 -9.42 -14.21 8.39
N VAL A 36 -9.08 -14.91 9.47
CA VAL A 36 -9.23 -14.47 10.87
C VAL A 36 -7.98 -14.87 11.65
N ASP A 37 -7.49 -13.97 12.50
CA ASP A 37 -6.20 -14.08 13.18
C ASP A 37 -6.17 -15.18 14.26
N THR A 38 -7.28 -15.38 14.98
CA THR A 38 -7.42 -16.39 16.05
C THR A 38 -7.22 -17.84 15.59
N GLU A 39 -7.37 -18.13 14.29
CA GLU A 39 -7.27 -19.49 13.75
C GLU A 39 -6.00 -19.75 12.93
N ARG A 40 -5.45 -18.70 12.30
CA ARG A 40 -4.39 -18.86 11.28
C ARG A 40 -3.02 -18.46 11.76
N LEU A 41 -2.92 -17.52 12.71
CA LEU A 41 -1.63 -17.09 13.23
C LEU A 41 -0.99 -18.21 14.05
N ARG A 42 0.22 -18.60 13.66
CA ARG A 42 1.03 -19.54 14.44
C ARG A 42 1.85 -18.79 15.49
N PRO A 43 2.07 -19.36 16.68
CA PRO A 43 3.03 -18.81 17.63
C PRO A 43 4.39 -18.60 16.97
N GLY A 44 4.97 -17.40 17.12
CA GLY A 44 6.26 -17.03 16.53
C GLY A 44 6.18 -16.44 15.11
N ALA A 45 5.01 -16.42 14.47
CA ALA A 45 4.83 -15.77 13.18
C ALA A 45 4.95 -14.24 13.28
N SER A 46 5.38 -13.62 12.18
CA SER A 46 5.31 -12.17 11.97
C SER A 46 3.86 -11.76 11.71
N TRP A 47 3.03 -11.82 12.75
CA TRP A 47 1.58 -11.73 12.63
C TRP A 47 1.09 -10.46 11.94
N ARG A 48 1.79 -9.33 12.09
CA ARG A 48 1.44 -8.07 11.41
C ARG A 48 1.50 -8.21 9.89
N GLN A 49 2.56 -8.87 9.39
CA GLN A 49 2.74 -9.06 7.95
C GLN A 49 1.72 -10.05 7.40
N GLU A 50 1.38 -11.10 8.15
CA GLU A 50 0.30 -12.00 7.78
C GLU A 50 -1.04 -11.27 7.66
N ILE A 51 -1.40 -10.45 8.65
CA ILE A 51 -2.61 -9.63 8.60
C ILE A 51 -2.58 -8.68 7.40
N TYR A 52 -1.47 -7.98 7.16
CA TYR A 52 -1.35 -7.09 5.99
C TYR A 52 -1.47 -7.84 4.66
N GLY A 53 -0.92 -9.05 4.57
CA GLY A 53 -1.16 -9.95 3.44
C GLY A 53 -2.64 -10.27 3.28
N TRP A 54 -3.32 -10.66 4.35
CA TRP A 54 -4.77 -10.94 4.31
C TRP A 54 -5.60 -9.73 3.91
N LEU A 55 -5.25 -8.54 4.38
CA LEU A 55 -5.87 -7.27 3.98
C LEU A 55 -5.66 -6.97 2.49
N GLY A 56 -4.55 -7.38 1.88
CA GLY A 56 -4.30 -7.25 0.43
C GLY A 56 -4.98 -8.32 -0.43
N LEU A 57 -5.26 -9.48 0.15
CA LEU A 57 -5.82 -10.66 -0.53
C LEU A 57 -7.35 -10.76 -0.40
N CYS A 58 -7.97 -10.17 0.61
CA CYS A 58 -9.41 -10.33 0.81
C CYS A 58 -10.22 -9.70 -0.34
N HIS A 59 -11.40 -10.23 -0.65
CA HIS A 59 -12.33 -9.64 -1.63
C HIS A 59 -13.45 -8.87 -0.92
N ALA A 60 -13.73 -9.25 0.32
CA ALA A 60 -14.52 -8.49 1.27
C ALA A 60 -13.80 -8.41 2.62
N ALA A 61 -14.17 -7.41 3.40
CA ALA A 61 -13.88 -7.35 4.81
C ALA A 61 -15.16 -7.15 5.62
N ILE A 62 -15.25 -7.86 6.74
CA ILE A 62 -16.24 -7.63 7.77
C ILE A 62 -15.52 -6.97 8.94
N VAL A 63 -16.02 -5.83 9.39
CA VAL A 63 -15.47 -5.11 10.54
C VAL A 63 -16.46 -5.24 11.68
N LEU A 64 -16.13 -6.05 12.67
CA LEU A 64 -16.93 -6.20 13.89
C LEU A 64 -16.70 -4.99 14.78
N VAL A 65 -17.74 -4.18 14.96
CA VAL A 65 -17.67 -2.94 15.74
C VAL A 65 -18.42 -3.13 17.05
N SER A 66 -17.67 -3.45 18.10
CA SER A 66 -18.14 -3.42 19.48
C SER A 66 -17.82 -2.08 20.16
N ARG A 67 -18.35 -1.89 21.36
CA ARG A 67 -18.07 -0.74 22.22
C ARG A 67 -16.55 -0.55 22.43
N ALA A 68 -15.84 -1.66 22.69
CA ALA A 68 -14.39 -1.66 22.86
C ALA A 68 -13.64 -1.17 21.61
N ALA A 69 -14.11 -1.51 20.41
CA ALA A 69 -13.50 -1.05 19.16
C ALA A 69 -13.56 0.47 18.97
N LEU A 70 -14.60 1.11 19.51
CA LEU A 70 -14.82 2.56 19.42
C LEU A 70 -14.05 3.34 20.51
N GLU A 71 -14.05 2.80 21.73
CA GLU A 71 -13.69 3.56 22.93
C GLU A 71 -12.34 3.18 23.53
N ASP A 72 -11.90 1.92 23.42
CA ASP A 72 -10.69 1.45 24.11
C ASP A 72 -9.41 1.82 23.33
N PRO A 73 -8.52 2.65 23.92
CA PRO A 73 -7.29 3.03 23.26
C PRO A 73 -6.36 1.88 22.91
N ALA A 74 -6.35 0.83 23.73
CA ALA A 74 -5.51 -0.34 23.58
C ALA A 74 -5.96 -1.24 22.41
N LYS A 75 -7.19 -1.08 21.92
CA LYS A 75 -7.76 -1.85 20.80
C LYS A 75 -7.66 -1.13 19.46
N ILE A 76 -6.56 -0.40 19.25
CA ILE A 76 -6.29 0.40 18.04
C ILE A 76 -6.28 -0.42 16.73
N TRP A 77 -6.15 -1.75 16.81
CA TRP A 77 -6.01 -2.59 15.63
C TRP A 77 -7.20 -2.58 14.70
N VAL A 78 -8.43 -2.66 15.21
CA VAL A 78 -9.63 -2.60 14.37
C VAL A 78 -9.66 -1.30 13.58
N THR A 79 -9.29 -0.18 14.22
CA THR A 79 -9.17 1.11 13.53
C THR A 79 -8.09 1.06 12.44
N ARG A 80 -6.89 0.52 12.73
CA ARG A 80 -5.79 0.44 11.76
C ARG A 80 -6.16 -0.43 10.55
N GLU A 81 -6.71 -1.61 10.78
CA GLU A 81 -7.19 -2.52 9.73
C GLU A 81 -8.28 -1.87 8.89
N ALA A 82 -9.31 -1.30 9.52
CA ALA A 82 -10.39 -0.61 8.82
C ALA A 82 -9.85 0.57 7.99
N THR A 83 -8.84 1.30 8.49
CA THR A 83 -8.16 2.36 7.74
C THR A 83 -7.48 1.82 6.48
N LEU A 84 -6.74 0.71 6.59
CA LEU A 84 -6.09 0.08 5.45
C LEU A 84 -7.12 -0.47 4.44
N LEU A 85 -8.24 -1.02 4.91
CA LEU A 85 -9.33 -1.50 4.06
C LEU A 85 -10.00 -0.37 3.28
N VAL A 86 -10.31 0.75 3.93
CA VAL A 86 -10.90 1.93 3.27
C VAL A 86 -9.94 2.52 2.25
N TRP A 87 -8.65 2.62 2.60
CA TRP A 87 -7.61 2.99 1.65
C TRP A 87 -7.58 2.05 0.45
N ARG A 88 -7.57 0.74 0.68
CA ARG A 88 -7.58 -0.25 -0.40
C ARG A 88 -8.83 -0.12 -1.26
N ARG A 89 -10.01 0.13 -0.68
CA ARG A 89 -11.27 0.35 -1.42
C ARG A 89 -11.19 1.55 -2.37
N ALA A 90 -10.41 2.58 -2.03
CA ALA A 90 -10.16 3.70 -2.93
C ALA A 90 -9.33 3.31 -4.17
N LEU A 91 -8.44 2.32 -4.04
CA LEU A 91 -7.65 1.75 -5.14
C LEU A 91 -8.38 0.62 -5.88
N ASP A 92 -9.25 -0.08 -5.18
CA ASP A 92 -10.00 -1.26 -5.61
C ASP A 92 -11.48 -1.08 -5.25
N PRO A 93 -12.27 -0.41 -6.11
CA PRO A 93 -13.70 -0.18 -5.85
C PRO A 93 -14.52 -1.46 -5.74
N MET A 94 -13.97 -2.62 -6.12
CA MET A 94 -14.64 -3.92 -5.98
C MET A 94 -14.54 -4.49 -4.56
N LEU A 95 -13.62 -3.99 -3.73
CA LEU A 95 -13.49 -4.39 -2.33
C LEU A 95 -14.74 -3.97 -1.54
N ARG A 96 -15.45 -4.95 -0.99
CA ARG A 96 -16.61 -4.70 -0.12
C ARG A 96 -16.18 -4.63 1.34
N ILE A 97 -16.62 -3.61 2.05
CA ILE A 97 -16.42 -3.47 3.49
C ILE A 97 -17.80 -3.49 4.14
N VAL A 98 -18.03 -4.37 5.11
CA VAL A 98 -19.32 -4.49 5.81
C VAL A 98 -19.11 -4.29 7.31
N PRO A 99 -19.48 -3.12 7.85
CA PRO A 99 -19.53 -2.92 9.29
C PRO A 99 -20.63 -3.78 9.91
N VAL A 100 -20.30 -4.56 10.94
CA VAL A 100 -21.26 -5.35 11.73
C VAL A 100 -21.25 -4.80 13.15
N LEU A 101 -22.34 -4.18 13.55
CA LEU A 101 -22.48 -3.58 14.88
C LEU A 101 -22.82 -4.66 15.90
N LEU A 102 -22.07 -4.65 17.01
CA LEU A 102 -22.21 -5.58 18.13
C LEU A 102 -22.80 -4.87 19.36
N GLY A 103 -23.43 -5.64 20.24
CA GLY A 103 -24.00 -5.12 21.49
C GLY A 103 -25.00 -3.98 21.26
N ASP A 104 -24.78 -2.87 21.96
CA ASP A 104 -25.62 -1.67 21.92
C ASP A 104 -25.16 -0.62 20.90
N VAL A 105 -24.08 -0.89 20.13
CA VAL A 105 -23.50 0.06 19.18
C VAL A 105 -24.51 0.43 18.09
N GLN A 106 -24.66 1.73 17.85
CA GLN A 106 -25.57 2.32 16.87
C GLN A 106 -24.79 2.85 15.65
N PRO A 107 -25.39 2.85 14.44
CA PRO A 107 -24.71 3.32 13.23
C PRO A 107 -24.18 4.76 13.32
N GLY A 108 -24.88 5.65 14.02
CA GLY A 108 -24.47 7.04 14.18
C GLY A 108 -23.17 7.23 14.96
N GLU A 109 -22.79 6.24 15.78
CA GLU A 109 -21.56 6.30 16.58
C GLU A 109 -20.30 6.08 15.73
N LEU A 110 -20.44 5.47 14.55
CA LEU A 110 -19.34 5.32 13.59
C LEU A 110 -18.87 6.66 12.99
N ALA A 111 -19.73 7.68 13.02
CA ALA A 111 -19.37 9.02 12.55
C ALA A 111 -18.50 9.79 13.56
N GLY A 112 -18.28 9.24 14.76
CA GLY A 112 -17.48 9.82 15.82
C GLY A 112 -16.18 9.05 16.08
N GLY A 113 -15.33 9.65 16.91
CA GLY A 113 -14.13 9.00 17.43
C GLY A 113 -13.15 8.56 16.35
N ARG A 114 -12.56 7.38 16.53
CA ARG A 114 -11.43 6.87 15.74
C ARG A 114 -11.81 6.35 14.36
N LEU A 115 -13.09 6.03 14.15
CA LEU A 115 -13.60 5.51 12.88
C LEU A 115 -14.25 6.60 12.01
N ALA A 116 -14.34 7.84 12.51
CA ALA A 116 -15.02 8.94 11.82
C ALA A 116 -14.50 9.18 10.39
N ASP A 117 -13.18 9.14 10.21
CA ASP A 117 -12.51 9.38 8.92
C ASP A 117 -12.64 8.21 7.93
N LEU A 118 -13.22 7.08 8.37
CA LEU A 118 -13.32 5.86 7.56
C LEU A 118 -14.60 5.79 6.73
N LEU A 119 -15.54 6.72 6.95
CA LEU A 119 -16.83 6.78 6.27
C LEU A 119 -17.59 5.44 6.32
N LEU A 120 -17.38 4.66 7.40
CA LEU A 120 -18.06 3.38 7.58
C LEU A 120 -19.57 3.59 7.82
N ASN A 121 -19.96 4.75 8.35
CA ASN A 121 -21.35 5.20 8.48
C ASN A 121 -22.05 5.45 7.15
N GLU A 122 -21.32 5.68 6.05
CA GLU A 122 -21.90 5.81 4.71
C GLU A 122 -22.19 4.45 4.06
N THR A 123 -21.71 3.36 4.68
CA THR A 123 -21.95 2.00 4.23
C THR A 123 -23.09 1.37 5.04
N GLN A 124 -23.96 0.60 4.38
CA GLN A 124 -25.03 -0.10 5.08
C GLN A 124 -24.45 -1.07 6.12
N CYS A 125 -24.73 -0.80 7.39
CA CYS A 125 -24.29 -1.63 8.51
C CYS A 125 -25.20 -2.86 8.67
N ALA A 126 -24.62 -3.98 9.07
CA ALA A 126 -25.33 -5.14 9.57
C ALA A 126 -25.33 -5.16 11.11
N ARG A 127 -26.22 -5.95 11.73
CA ARG A 127 -26.24 -6.19 13.18
C ARG A 127 -26.02 -7.67 13.46
N ALA A 128 -25.24 -8.00 14.48
CA ALA A 128 -24.98 -9.39 14.84
C ALA A 128 -26.23 -10.17 15.32
N GLY A 129 -27.25 -9.48 15.85
CA GLY A 129 -28.54 -10.10 16.21
C GLY A 129 -29.43 -10.49 15.02
N SER A 130 -28.97 -10.26 13.78
CA SER A 130 -29.66 -10.73 12.56
C SER A 130 -29.22 -12.14 12.16
N ASP A 131 -29.92 -12.76 11.21
CA ASP A 131 -29.53 -14.06 10.65
C ASP A 131 -28.14 -13.95 9.98
N LEU A 132 -27.09 -14.37 10.70
CA LEU A 132 -25.70 -14.39 10.23
C LEU A 132 -25.54 -15.22 8.94
N GLY A 133 -26.38 -16.23 8.74
CA GLY A 133 -26.42 -17.00 7.50
C GLY A 133 -26.86 -16.15 6.31
N SER A 134 -27.86 -15.28 6.51
CA SER A 134 -28.29 -14.31 5.49
C SER A 134 -27.22 -13.26 5.23
N LEU A 135 -26.54 -12.75 6.26
CA LEU A 135 -25.39 -11.85 6.09
C LEU A 135 -24.29 -12.51 5.26
N ALA A 136 -23.87 -13.73 5.61
CA ALA A 136 -22.83 -14.47 4.91
C ALA A 136 -23.19 -14.70 3.43
N ARG A 137 -24.44 -15.10 3.14
CA ARG A 137 -24.95 -15.24 1.76
C ARG A 137 -24.96 -13.91 1.01
N ALA A 138 -25.35 -12.82 1.66
CA ALA A 138 -25.38 -11.50 1.03
C ALA A 138 -23.96 -11.02 0.67
N VAL A 139 -22.98 -11.26 1.56
CA VAL A 139 -21.56 -10.99 1.26
C VAL A 139 -21.11 -11.85 0.08
N ALA A 140 -21.31 -13.17 0.13
CA ALA A 140 -20.88 -14.10 -0.92
C ALA A 140 -21.48 -13.77 -2.29
N ASN A 141 -22.80 -13.55 -2.37
CA ASN A 141 -23.49 -13.18 -3.62
C ASN A 141 -23.03 -11.84 -4.18
N GLY A 142 -22.49 -10.99 -3.32
CA GLY A 142 -21.96 -9.69 -3.69
C GLY A 142 -20.56 -9.71 -4.30
N LEU A 143 -19.78 -10.74 -4.00
CA LEU A 143 -18.38 -10.74 -4.39
C LEU A 143 -18.23 -11.07 -5.87
N ALA A 144 -17.43 -10.27 -6.57
CA ALA A 144 -16.96 -10.61 -7.91
C ALA A 144 -15.83 -11.64 -7.84
N ALA A 145 -15.74 -12.53 -8.81
CA ALA A 145 -14.62 -13.47 -8.96
C ALA A 145 -13.44 -12.80 -9.71
N ALA A 146 -13.03 -11.61 -9.25
CA ALA A 146 -11.94 -10.84 -9.84
C ALA A 146 -10.68 -10.92 -8.96
N PRO A 147 -9.47 -10.98 -9.55
CA PRO A 147 -8.23 -10.96 -8.79
C PRO A 147 -8.05 -9.63 -8.06
N THR A 148 -7.55 -9.66 -6.83
CA THR A 148 -7.26 -8.43 -6.08
C THR A 148 -6.08 -7.68 -6.72
N PRO A 149 -5.89 -6.38 -6.43
CA PRO A 149 -4.71 -5.65 -6.91
C PRO A 149 -3.38 -6.32 -6.55
N LEU A 150 -3.29 -6.91 -5.35
CA LEU A 150 -2.10 -7.64 -4.93
C LEU A 150 -1.87 -8.89 -5.78
N GLU A 151 -2.93 -9.62 -6.14
CA GLU A 151 -2.83 -10.77 -7.04
C GLU A 151 -2.50 -10.38 -8.47
N GLN A 152 -3.02 -9.27 -8.96
CA GLN A 152 -2.66 -8.71 -10.27
C GLN A 152 -1.19 -8.31 -10.31
N LEU A 153 -0.69 -7.69 -9.23
CA LEU A 153 0.73 -7.39 -9.09
C LEU A 153 1.58 -8.66 -9.04
N ALA A 154 1.17 -9.67 -8.26
CA ALA A 154 1.83 -10.95 -8.18
C ALA A 154 1.89 -11.66 -9.54
N GLU A 155 0.81 -11.62 -10.33
CA GLU A 155 0.76 -12.20 -11.68
C GLU A 155 1.71 -11.47 -12.63
N ALA A 156 1.72 -10.13 -12.60
CA ALA A 156 2.63 -9.33 -13.41
C ALA A 156 4.11 -9.66 -13.08
N LEU A 157 4.46 -9.81 -11.79
CA LEU A 157 5.80 -10.21 -11.37
C LEU A 157 6.10 -11.68 -11.71
N ALA A 158 5.12 -12.58 -11.60
CA ALA A 158 5.29 -14.00 -11.93
C ALA A 158 5.62 -14.20 -13.42
N HIS A 159 5.04 -13.39 -14.30
CA HIS A 159 5.42 -13.36 -15.72
C HIS A 159 6.89 -12.99 -15.94
N ARG A 160 7.46 -12.12 -15.10
CA ARG A 160 8.90 -11.79 -15.14
C ARG A 160 9.79 -12.97 -14.75
N LEU A 161 9.27 -13.93 -13.99
CA LEU A 161 9.97 -15.16 -13.63
C LEU A 161 9.77 -16.29 -14.66
N GLY A 162 9.18 -16.02 -15.83
CA GLY A 162 8.85 -17.05 -16.83
C GLY A 162 10.03 -17.93 -17.26
N ALA A 163 11.25 -17.37 -17.31
CA ALA A 163 12.47 -18.09 -17.65
C ALA A 163 13.10 -18.87 -16.47
N VAL A 164 12.69 -18.60 -15.23
CA VAL A 164 13.23 -19.28 -14.04
C VAL A 164 12.66 -20.71 -13.95
N PRO A 165 13.48 -21.77 -13.83
CA PRO A 165 12.99 -23.13 -13.67
C PRO A 165 12.09 -23.30 -12.45
N VAL A 166 11.03 -24.11 -12.57
CA VAL A 166 10.07 -24.34 -11.47
C VAL A 166 10.74 -24.88 -10.21
N ALA A 167 11.71 -25.79 -10.34
CA ALA A 167 12.45 -26.32 -9.20
C ALA A 167 13.20 -25.23 -8.41
N VAL A 168 13.70 -24.19 -9.09
CA VAL A 168 14.36 -23.04 -8.44
C VAL A 168 13.33 -22.19 -7.69
N VAL A 169 12.14 -21.99 -8.28
CA VAL A 169 11.01 -21.27 -7.65
C VAL A 169 10.54 -21.99 -6.38
N GLU A 170 10.40 -23.33 -6.43
CA GLU A 170 10.01 -24.15 -5.29
C GLU A 170 11.06 -24.13 -4.18
N ALA A 171 12.35 -24.23 -4.53
CA ALA A 171 13.43 -24.12 -3.56
C ALA A 171 13.49 -22.72 -2.93
N ALA A 172 13.31 -21.66 -3.71
CA ALA A 172 13.23 -20.28 -3.20
C ALA A 172 12.06 -20.11 -2.22
N ALA A 173 10.89 -20.68 -2.53
CA ALA A 173 9.75 -20.67 -1.63
C ALA A 173 10.06 -21.40 -0.31
N GLY A 174 10.75 -22.53 -0.38
CA GLY A 174 11.19 -23.30 0.79
C GLY A 174 12.13 -22.52 1.71
N ILE A 175 13.03 -21.70 1.16
CA ILE A 175 13.96 -20.86 1.94
C ILE A 175 13.22 -19.88 2.85
N VAL A 176 12.12 -19.31 2.37
CA VAL A 176 11.34 -18.30 3.11
C VAL A 176 10.06 -18.86 3.74
N GLY A 177 9.89 -20.19 3.72
CA GLY A 177 8.73 -20.84 4.32
C GLY A 177 7.39 -20.52 3.64
N ILE A 178 7.39 -20.14 2.36
CA ILE A 178 6.14 -19.89 1.62
C ILE A 178 5.52 -21.22 1.19
N ASP A 179 4.29 -21.44 1.63
CA ASP A 179 3.46 -22.55 1.16
C ASP A 179 2.92 -22.25 -0.24
N LEU A 180 3.41 -23.00 -1.24
CA LEU A 180 2.92 -22.92 -2.62
C LEU A 180 1.58 -23.65 -2.80
N GLY A 181 1.06 -24.26 -1.75
CA GLY A 181 -0.13 -25.09 -1.76
C GLY A 181 0.16 -26.51 -2.28
N PRO A 182 -0.86 -27.38 -2.31
CA PRO A 182 -0.71 -28.69 -2.90
C PRO A 182 -0.39 -28.57 -4.38
N TRP A 183 0.51 -29.42 -4.88
CA TRP A 183 0.81 -29.49 -6.31
C TRP A 183 -0.48 -29.71 -7.12
N ARG A 184 -0.75 -28.82 -8.06
CA ARG A 184 -1.82 -28.96 -9.06
C ARG A 184 -1.24 -28.65 -10.42
N PRO A 185 -1.60 -29.40 -11.49
CA PRO A 185 -1.14 -29.10 -12.85
C PRO A 185 -1.45 -27.67 -13.31
N GLU A 186 -2.51 -27.07 -12.75
CA GLU A 186 -2.98 -25.72 -13.05
C GLU A 186 -2.40 -24.64 -12.12
N ALA A 187 -1.71 -25.03 -11.04
CA ALA A 187 -1.11 -24.08 -10.12
C ALA A 187 0.10 -23.42 -10.77
N ASN A 188 0.18 -22.10 -10.70
CA ASN A 188 1.35 -21.34 -11.11
C ASN A 188 2.25 -21.10 -9.89
N PRO A 189 3.31 -21.91 -9.66
CA PRO A 189 4.18 -21.77 -8.48
C PRO A 189 4.89 -20.41 -8.43
N ARG A 190 5.09 -19.75 -9.58
CA ARG A 190 5.66 -18.39 -9.63
C ARG A 190 4.68 -17.37 -9.08
N HIS A 191 3.39 -17.50 -9.40
CA HIS A 191 2.35 -16.63 -8.85
C HIS A 191 2.26 -16.78 -7.33
N ALA A 192 2.21 -18.03 -6.84
CA ALA A 192 2.18 -18.31 -5.41
C ALA A 192 3.43 -17.77 -4.69
N LEU A 193 4.63 -17.96 -5.25
CA LEU A 193 5.86 -17.38 -4.71
C LEU A 193 5.76 -15.85 -4.67
N MET A 194 5.41 -15.18 -5.76
CA MET A 194 5.32 -13.71 -5.81
C MET A 194 4.29 -13.16 -4.84
N LEU A 195 3.16 -13.85 -4.69
CA LEU A 195 2.14 -13.48 -3.72
C LEU A 195 2.67 -13.55 -2.29
N GLY A 196 3.42 -14.62 -1.96
CA GLY A 196 4.07 -14.77 -0.67
C GLY A 196 5.16 -13.72 -0.45
N LEU A 197 6.04 -13.48 -1.43
CA LEU A 197 7.10 -12.47 -1.32
C LEU A 197 6.55 -11.04 -1.17
N LEU A 198 5.43 -10.71 -1.81
CA LEU A 198 4.76 -9.42 -1.65
C LEU A 198 4.18 -9.20 -0.24
N CYS A 199 3.94 -10.29 0.49
CA CYS A 199 3.46 -10.28 1.88
C CYS A 199 4.59 -10.45 2.92
N ALA A 200 5.78 -10.87 2.49
CA ALA A 200 6.94 -11.14 3.35
C ALA A 200 7.72 -9.85 3.68
N PRO A 201 8.52 -9.85 4.77
CA PRO A 201 9.56 -8.84 4.95
C PRO A 201 10.47 -8.75 3.73
N PHE A 202 11.08 -7.58 3.52
CA PHE A 202 11.99 -7.40 2.40
C PHE A 202 13.23 -8.29 2.52
N GLU A 203 13.68 -8.58 3.74
CA GLU A 203 14.84 -9.42 4.03
C GLU A 203 14.63 -10.85 3.51
N ASP A 204 13.46 -11.43 3.78
CA ASP A 204 13.08 -12.76 3.30
C ASP A 204 12.94 -12.75 1.77
N ALA A 205 12.28 -11.72 1.22
CA ALA A 205 12.17 -11.56 -0.22
C ALA A 205 13.52 -11.44 -0.91
N ALA A 206 14.47 -10.71 -0.32
CA ALA A 206 15.83 -10.61 -0.82
C ALA A 206 16.53 -11.98 -0.81
N CYS A 207 16.44 -12.75 0.28
CA CYS A 207 17.01 -14.10 0.35
C CYS A 207 16.49 -15.03 -0.76
N ALA A 208 15.18 -15.01 -1.02
CA ALA A 208 14.59 -15.79 -2.11
C ALA A 208 15.09 -15.32 -3.49
N LEU A 209 15.18 -14.00 -3.71
CA LEU A 209 15.66 -13.44 -4.98
C LEU A 209 17.16 -13.69 -5.22
N GLU A 210 17.99 -13.63 -4.18
CA GLU A 210 19.41 -14.00 -4.25
C GLU A 210 19.57 -15.45 -4.71
N TYR A 211 18.81 -16.37 -4.10
CA TYR A 211 18.83 -17.77 -4.51
C TYR A 211 18.40 -17.96 -5.98
N ILE A 212 17.34 -17.26 -6.41
CA ILE A 212 16.90 -17.33 -7.80
C ILE A 212 17.99 -16.78 -8.74
N ALA A 213 18.65 -15.68 -8.37
CA ALA A 213 19.70 -15.05 -9.17
C ALA A 213 20.91 -15.96 -9.38
N ASP A 214 21.30 -16.71 -8.35
CA ASP A 214 22.41 -17.69 -8.41
C ASP A 214 22.15 -18.83 -9.40
N HIS A 215 20.88 -19.12 -9.68
CA HIS A 215 20.46 -20.21 -10.57
C HIS A 215 19.81 -19.71 -11.88
N ALA A 216 19.69 -18.41 -12.05
CA ALA A 216 19.09 -17.76 -13.22
C ALA A 216 20.13 -17.48 -14.31
N ASP A 217 19.74 -17.67 -15.56
CA ASP A 217 20.51 -17.22 -16.71
C ASP A 217 20.52 -15.68 -16.84
N THR A 218 21.33 -15.15 -17.76
CA THR A 218 21.46 -13.71 -17.99
C THR A 218 20.13 -13.04 -18.37
N THR A 219 19.25 -13.72 -19.10
CA THR A 219 17.95 -13.18 -19.51
C THR A 219 17.01 -13.05 -18.31
N ALA A 220 16.94 -14.08 -17.46
CA ALA A 220 16.16 -14.07 -16.24
C ALA A 220 16.66 -13.00 -15.25
N ARG A 221 17.98 -12.79 -15.14
CA ARG A 221 18.57 -11.75 -14.27
C ARG A 221 18.09 -10.34 -14.58
N GLY A 222 17.95 -9.98 -15.86
CA GLY A 222 17.39 -8.67 -16.24
C GLY A 222 15.96 -8.47 -15.73
N SER A 223 15.15 -9.53 -15.77
CA SER A 223 13.77 -9.50 -15.24
C SER A 223 13.72 -9.49 -13.71
N LEU A 224 14.69 -10.12 -13.04
CA LEU A 224 14.81 -10.10 -11.57
C LEU A 224 15.10 -8.72 -11.02
N VAL A 225 15.80 -7.85 -11.75
CA VAL A 225 16.01 -6.45 -11.34
C VAL A 225 14.67 -5.72 -11.18
N GLU A 226 13.75 -5.89 -12.13
CA GLU A 226 12.41 -5.29 -12.02
C GLU A 226 11.64 -5.83 -10.81
N VAL A 227 11.71 -7.14 -10.57
CA VAL A 227 11.07 -7.79 -9.42
C VAL A 227 11.65 -7.28 -8.10
N ALA A 228 12.98 -7.19 -8.01
CA ALA A 228 13.69 -6.68 -6.83
C ALA A 228 13.34 -5.22 -6.52
N VAL A 229 13.22 -4.36 -7.53
CA VAL A 229 12.82 -2.96 -7.34
C VAL A 229 11.40 -2.85 -6.78
N VAL A 230 10.47 -3.69 -7.24
CA VAL A 230 9.08 -3.69 -6.73
C VAL A 230 9.02 -4.23 -5.30
N LEU A 231 9.68 -5.37 -5.02
CA LEU A 231 9.73 -5.97 -3.69
C LEU A 231 10.55 -5.13 -2.70
N GLY A 232 11.51 -4.35 -3.19
CA GLY A 232 12.27 -3.36 -2.43
C GLY A 232 11.43 -2.22 -1.87
N ALA A 233 10.12 -2.16 -2.11
CA ALA A 233 9.20 -1.27 -1.41
C ALA A 233 8.55 -1.92 -0.16
N ASN A 234 8.75 -3.22 0.08
CA ASN A 234 8.10 -3.94 1.19
C ASN A 234 8.66 -3.57 2.57
N TRP A 235 9.84 -2.94 2.65
CA TRP A 235 10.33 -2.39 3.92
C TRP A 235 9.47 -1.20 4.41
N VAL A 236 8.69 -0.57 3.52
CA VAL A 236 7.73 0.47 3.90
C VAL A 236 6.44 -0.15 4.42
N GLU A 237 6.09 0.19 5.66
CA GLU A 237 4.82 -0.23 6.23
C GLU A 237 3.63 0.31 5.41
N PRO A 238 2.62 -0.53 5.08
CA PRO A 238 1.42 -0.09 4.35
C PRO A 238 0.72 1.11 5.01
N GLU A 239 0.69 1.13 6.36
CA GLU A 239 0.11 2.21 7.14
C GLU A 239 0.80 3.56 6.88
N ALA A 240 2.11 3.59 6.71
CA ALA A 240 2.86 4.81 6.42
C ALA A 240 2.59 5.34 5.02
N ALA A 241 2.40 4.44 4.04
CA ALA A 241 2.17 4.78 2.65
C ALA A 241 0.71 5.17 2.32
N ARG A 242 -0.27 4.75 3.13
CA ARG A 242 -1.71 4.89 2.85
C ARG A 242 -2.13 6.32 2.49
N TRP A 243 -1.53 7.30 3.16
CA TRP A 243 -1.88 8.71 2.95
C TRP A 243 -1.52 9.20 1.56
N LEU A 244 -0.48 8.66 0.93
CA LEU A 244 -0.11 9.04 -0.43
C LEU A 244 -1.14 8.58 -1.46
N ALA A 245 -1.90 7.54 -1.15
CA ALA A 245 -2.90 7.00 -2.06
C ALA A 245 -4.31 7.57 -1.84
N ALA A 246 -4.62 8.03 -0.63
CA ALA A 246 -5.86 8.76 -0.34
C ALA A 246 -5.86 10.21 -0.86
N GLN A 247 -4.80 10.66 -1.53
CA GLN A 247 -4.54 12.09 -1.76
C GLN A 247 -5.61 12.76 -2.61
N ASP A 248 -6.09 13.89 -2.08
CA ASP A 248 -6.52 15.03 -2.88
C ASP A 248 -5.28 15.87 -3.20
N PRO A 249 -4.86 16.00 -4.48
CA PRO A 249 -3.76 16.88 -4.89
C PRO A 249 -3.92 18.34 -4.44
N SER A 250 -5.14 18.78 -4.08
CA SER A 250 -5.38 20.11 -3.51
C SER A 250 -4.97 20.23 -2.02
N GLY A 251 -4.65 19.12 -1.37
CA GLY A 251 -4.39 18.98 0.05
C GLY A 251 -2.94 19.23 0.50
N ARG A 252 -2.66 18.84 1.74
CA ARG A 252 -1.38 19.03 2.46
C ARG A 252 -0.21 18.31 1.77
N ALA A 253 0.99 18.89 1.82
CA ALA A 253 2.18 18.17 1.40
C ALA A 253 2.48 17.02 2.38
N ALA A 254 2.85 15.86 1.87
CA ALA A 254 3.32 14.76 2.69
C ALA A 254 4.76 15.03 3.11
N VAL A 255 5.08 14.83 4.38
CA VAL A 255 6.44 14.95 4.89
C VAL A 255 6.92 13.58 5.32
N LEU A 256 8.03 13.15 4.73
CA LEU A 256 8.64 11.85 4.98
C LEU A 256 9.87 12.04 5.85
N ASN A 257 9.98 11.27 6.93
CA ASN A 257 11.17 11.23 7.79
C ASN A 257 12.31 10.44 7.11
N ALA A 258 12.78 10.93 5.96
CA ALA A 258 13.82 10.30 5.17
C ALA A 258 14.66 11.35 4.47
N SER A 259 15.85 10.94 4.03
CA SER A 259 16.84 11.81 3.37
C SER A 259 17.02 11.51 1.88
N THR A 260 16.49 10.38 1.41
CA THR A 260 16.73 9.87 0.05
C THR A 260 15.49 9.91 -0.84
N GLN A 261 15.71 10.14 -2.15
CA GLN A 261 14.68 9.98 -3.17
C GLN A 261 14.14 8.54 -3.22
N PHE A 262 15.02 7.57 -2.98
CA PHE A 262 14.66 6.15 -2.90
C PHE A 262 13.52 5.90 -1.91
N ALA A 263 13.57 6.50 -0.72
CA ALA A 263 12.50 6.34 0.28
C ALA A 263 11.15 6.82 -0.26
N ALA A 264 11.11 8.00 -0.88
CA ALA A 264 9.89 8.54 -1.47
C ALA A 264 9.34 7.63 -2.59
N GLU A 265 10.23 7.08 -3.42
CA GLU A 265 9.85 6.12 -4.47
C GLU A 265 9.27 4.83 -3.89
N CYS A 266 9.86 4.27 -2.83
CA CYS A 266 9.33 3.09 -2.14
C CYS A 266 7.96 3.36 -1.51
N TYR A 267 7.78 4.52 -0.87
CA TYR A 267 6.49 4.94 -0.32
C TYR A 267 5.42 5.06 -1.40
N VAL A 268 5.75 5.68 -2.54
CA VAL A 268 4.84 5.81 -3.67
C VAL A 268 4.55 4.46 -4.33
N GLN A 269 5.56 3.59 -4.46
CA GLN A 269 5.39 2.22 -4.95
C GLN A 269 4.44 1.43 -4.05
N ARG A 270 4.62 1.50 -2.72
CA ARG A 270 3.78 0.85 -1.72
C ARG A 270 2.35 1.40 -1.73
N ALA A 271 2.20 2.71 -1.92
CA ALA A 271 0.90 3.37 -1.98
C ALA A 271 0.11 3.03 -3.26
N CYS A 272 0.78 2.92 -4.41
CA CYS A 272 0.09 2.69 -5.68
C CYS A 272 -0.18 1.20 -5.97
N GLY A 273 0.65 0.29 -5.45
CA GLY A 273 0.52 -1.16 -5.66
C GLY A 273 0.63 -1.61 -7.12
N ARG A 274 1.27 -0.82 -7.99
CA ARG A 274 1.38 -1.09 -9.43
C ARG A 274 2.83 -1.33 -9.85
N PRO A 275 3.14 -2.29 -10.73
CA PRO A 275 4.49 -2.44 -11.25
C PRO A 275 4.81 -1.31 -12.25
N PRO A 276 6.10 -1.00 -12.49
CA PRO A 276 6.50 -0.18 -13.64
C PRO A 276 5.97 -0.77 -14.97
N PRO A 277 5.54 0.07 -15.94
CA PRO A 277 5.51 1.54 -15.93
C PRO A 277 4.26 2.14 -15.27
N GLY A 278 3.37 1.32 -14.69
CA GLY A 278 2.10 1.74 -14.09
C GLY A 278 2.20 2.48 -12.76
N ARG A 279 3.41 2.58 -12.18
CA ARG A 279 3.68 3.31 -10.93
C ARG A 279 3.37 4.80 -11.06
N TRP A 280 3.05 5.45 -9.93
CA TRP A 280 2.95 6.91 -9.90
C TRP A 280 4.36 7.53 -9.98
N PRO A 281 4.57 8.52 -10.86
CA PRO A 281 5.87 9.16 -11.03
C PRO A 281 6.21 10.01 -9.81
N VAL A 282 7.47 9.93 -9.40
CA VAL A 282 8.12 10.81 -8.45
C VAL A 282 9.07 11.71 -9.23
N VAL A 283 8.88 13.02 -9.10
CA VAL A 283 9.54 14.04 -9.90
C VAL A 283 10.45 14.84 -8.97
N PRO A 284 11.76 14.55 -8.94
CA PRO A 284 12.69 15.25 -8.06
C PRO A 284 12.89 16.69 -8.51
N LEU A 285 12.84 17.61 -7.55
CA LEU A 285 13.22 19.01 -7.67
C LEU A 285 14.62 19.18 -7.10
N THR A 286 15.46 19.92 -7.81
CA THR A 286 16.89 20.12 -7.54
C THR A 286 17.18 21.42 -6.78
N ALA A 287 16.38 22.45 -7.01
CA ALA A 287 16.55 23.77 -6.44
C ALA A 287 15.43 23.99 -5.42
N VAL A 288 15.76 23.81 -4.14
CA VAL A 288 14.94 24.31 -3.05
C VAL A 288 15.90 25.02 -2.11
N THR A 289 16.50 26.09 -2.62
CA THR A 289 17.30 27.01 -1.81
C THR A 289 16.46 28.27 -1.59
N GLY A 290 16.38 28.75 -0.35
CA GLY A 290 15.31 29.62 0.15
C GLY A 290 15.15 31.01 -0.47
N GLU A 291 15.80 31.31 -1.59
CA GLU A 291 15.76 32.60 -2.29
C GLU A 291 15.03 32.56 -3.65
N GLU A 292 14.54 31.39 -4.08
CA GLU A 292 13.88 31.25 -5.38
C GLU A 292 12.56 32.02 -5.48
N THR A 293 12.39 32.70 -6.61
CA THR A 293 11.13 33.33 -6.98
C THR A 293 10.09 32.28 -7.40
N ALA A 294 8.81 32.63 -7.27
CA ALA A 294 7.72 31.75 -7.72
C ALA A 294 7.78 31.42 -9.24
N ALA A 295 8.45 32.27 -10.03
CA ALA A 295 8.65 32.04 -11.46
C ALA A 295 9.74 30.98 -11.72
N GLU A 296 10.85 31.02 -10.97
CA GLU A 296 11.93 30.03 -11.07
C GLU A 296 11.44 28.65 -10.64
N LEU A 297 10.74 28.55 -9.50
CA LEU A 297 10.16 27.29 -9.04
C LEU A 297 9.18 26.70 -10.07
N ARG A 298 8.35 27.56 -10.71
CA ARG A 298 7.45 27.11 -11.78
C ARG A 298 8.23 26.54 -12.96
N ALA A 299 9.25 27.25 -13.43
CA ALA A 299 10.07 26.81 -14.57
C ALA A 299 10.79 25.49 -14.26
N GLU A 300 11.29 25.33 -13.04
CA GLU A 300 11.92 24.07 -12.61
C GLU A 300 10.91 22.91 -12.59
N VAL A 301 9.74 23.11 -11.96
CA VAL A 301 8.69 22.09 -11.88
C VAL A 301 8.26 21.65 -13.29
N GLU A 302 8.07 22.59 -14.21
CA GLU A 302 7.74 22.27 -15.61
C GLU A 302 8.85 21.47 -16.29
N ALA A 303 10.11 21.89 -16.18
CA ALA A 303 11.26 21.19 -16.76
C ALA A 303 11.48 19.79 -16.17
N ALA A 304 11.26 19.62 -14.86
CA ALA A 304 11.37 18.32 -14.18
C ALA A 304 10.24 17.37 -14.62
N LEU A 305 9.01 17.88 -14.72
CA LEU A 305 7.85 17.11 -15.17
C LEU A 305 7.99 16.64 -16.62
N GLU A 306 8.46 17.50 -17.52
CA GLU A 306 8.70 17.13 -18.92
C GLU A 306 9.69 15.98 -19.05
N ARG A 307 10.78 16.04 -18.27
CA ARG A 307 11.84 15.03 -18.25
C ARG A 307 11.34 13.67 -17.79
N VAL A 308 10.54 13.64 -16.71
CA VAL A 308 10.08 12.39 -16.09
C VAL A 308 8.87 11.80 -16.83
N LEU A 309 7.96 12.64 -17.33
CA LEU A 309 6.74 12.18 -18.01
C LEU A 309 6.94 11.89 -19.50
N LEU A 310 8.16 12.09 -20.02
CA LEU A 310 8.55 11.82 -21.41
C LEU A 310 7.57 12.41 -22.42
N LEU A 311 7.14 13.65 -22.17
CA LEU A 311 6.15 14.33 -22.99
C LEU A 311 6.68 14.53 -24.43
N THR A 312 6.19 13.73 -25.37
CA THR A 312 6.34 14.02 -26.81
C THR A 312 5.50 15.24 -27.13
N ARG A 313 6.18 16.36 -27.42
CA ARG A 313 5.55 17.64 -27.67
C ARG A 313 4.88 17.66 -29.04
N ASP A 314 3.66 18.19 -29.08
CA ASP A 314 3.13 18.80 -30.30
C ASP A 314 3.84 20.14 -30.51
N ALA A 315 4.30 20.42 -31.73
CA ALA A 315 5.05 21.64 -32.05
C ALA A 315 4.26 22.93 -31.82
N PHE A 316 2.92 22.85 -31.74
CA PHE A 316 2.04 24.01 -31.65
C PHE A 316 1.42 24.24 -30.27
N GLU A 317 1.57 23.33 -29.31
CA GLU A 317 0.99 23.47 -27.96
C GLU A 317 2.04 23.94 -26.95
N PRO A 318 1.80 25.04 -26.20
CA PRO A 318 2.68 25.44 -25.11
C PRO A 318 2.84 24.31 -24.10
N ALA A 319 4.07 24.02 -23.69
CA ALA A 319 4.35 22.85 -22.88
C ALA A 319 3.64 22.85 -21.52
N SER A 320 3.46 24.03 -20.91
CA SER A 320 2.68 24.20 -19.67
C SER A 320 1.20 23.80 -19.82
N VAL A 321 0.60 24.01 -21.00
CA VAL A 321 -0.78 23.60 -21.31
C VAL A 321 -0.86 22.09 -21.49
N ALA A 322 0.05 21.52 -22.29
CA ALA A 322 0.13 20.08 -22.52
C ALA A 322 0.35 19.30 -21.20
N LEU A 323 1.25 19.80 -20.35
CA LEU A 323 1.56 19.24 -19.05
C LEU A 323 0.37 19.29 -18.10
N ARG A 324 -0.32 20.43 -18.00
CA ARG A 324 -1.53 20.56 -17.19
C ARG A 324 -2.61 19.57 -17.64
N ARG A 325 -2.85 19.47 -18.95
CA ARG A 325 -3.81 18.50 -19.50
C ARG A 325 -3.43 17.07 -19.17
N LEU A 326 -2.15 16.71 -19.27
CA LEU A 326 -1.66 15.39 -18.90
C LEU A 326 -1.89 15.10 -17.42
N LEU A 327 -1.52 16.01 -16.52
CA LEU A 327 -1.68 15.84 -15.08
C LEU A 327 -3.15 15.70 -14.68
N GLN A 328 -4.04 16.53 -15.26
CA GLN A 328 -5.48 16.43 -15.03
C GLN A 328 -6.04 15.09 -15.51
N ARG A 329 -5.62 14.63 -16.69
CA ARG A 329 -6.01 13.31 -17.20
C ARG A 329 -5.55 12.21 -16.24
N ARG A 330 -4.27 12.21 -15.87
CA ARG A 330 -3.71 11.23 -14.93
C ARG A 330 -4.46 11.24 -13.60
N ARG A 331 -4.77 12.41 -13.04
CA ARG A 331 -5.58 12.56 -11.83
C ARG A 331 -6.96 11.90 -11.97
N ARG A 332 -7.68 12.15 -13.07
CA ARG A 332 -8.98 11.51 -13.35
C ARG A 332 -8.89 9.99 -13.47
N GLU A 333 -7.75 9.48 -13.93
CA GLU A 333 -7.44 8.04 -14.01
C GLU A 333 -6.93 7.45 -12.68
N GLY A 334 -6.94 8.21 -11.57
CA GLY A 334 -6.38 7.76 -10.29
C GLY A 334 -4.86 7.54 -10.34
N ARG A 335 -4.16 8.33 -11.16
CA ARG A 335 -2.71 8.28 -11.36
C ARG A 335 -2.08 9.56 -10.83
N ALA A 336 -1.78 9.59 -9.53
CA ALA A 336 -1.12 10.73 -8.92
C ALA A 336 0.28 10.97 -9.53
N THR A 337 0.76 12.21 -9.39
CA THR A 337 2.13 12.62 -9.72
C THR A 337 2.67 13.35 -8.51
N PHE A 338 3.86 12.97 -8.03
CA PHE A 338 4.45 13.53 -6.82
C PHE A 338 5.65 14.39 -7.17
N LEU A 339 5.64 15.64 -6.75
CA LEU A 339 6.82 16.50 -6.74
C LEU A 339 7.59 16.20 -5.46
N LEU A 340 8.88 15.90 -5.60
CA LEU A 340 9.75 15.55 -4.47
C LEU A 340 10.75 16.66 -4.24
N ALA A 341 10.78 17.18 -3.01
CA ALA A 341 11.68 18.24 -2.59
C ALA A 341 12.29 17.92 -1.22
N ARG A 342 13.38 18.59 -0.87
CA ARG A 342 13.83 18.65 0.54
C ARG A 342 12.92 19.58 1.33
N LEU A 343 12.73 19.29 2.61
CA LEU A 343 11.95 20.13 3.49
C LEU A 343 12.64 21.51 3.63
N PRO A 344 12.01 22.61 3.20
CA PRO A 344 12.61 23.94 3.32
C PRO A 344 12.36 24.54 4.71
N PRO A 345 13.07 25.63 5.08
CA PRO A 345 12.87 26.32 6.35
C PRO A 345 11.43 26.87 6.54
N GLU A 346 10.78 27.31 5.46
CA GLU A 346 9.40 27.81 5.45
C GLU A 346 8.47 26.89 4.65
N PRO A 347 8.11 25.69 5.17
CA PRO A 347 7.39 24.68 4.42
C PRO A 347 6.01 25.16 3.95
N GLY A 348 5.30 25.94 4.77
CA GLY A 348 3.99 26.48 4.40
C GLY A 348 4.02 27.37 3.15
N ARG A 349 5.01 28.28 3.07
CA ARG A 349 5.19 29.18 1.92
C ARG A 349 5.61 28.41 0.68
N PHE A 350 6.54 27.47 0.82
CA PHE A 350 7.00 26.63 -0.28
C PHE A 350 5.88 25.75 -0.86
N VAL A 351 5.09 25.10 0.01
CA VAL A 351 3.94 24.30 -0.42
C VAL A 351 2.89 25.15 -1.14
N ALA A 352 2.63 26.37 -0.67
CA ALA A 352 1.74 27.30 -1.36
C ALA A 352 2.27 27.67 -2.76
N ALA A 353 3.58 27.91 -2.89
CA ALA A 353 4.23 28.20 -4.17
C ALA A 353 4.17 27.00 -5.13
N LEU A 354 4.47 25.79 -4.65
CA LEU A 354 4.35 24.54 -5.42
C LEU A 354 2.92 24.33 -5.94
N ARG A 355 1.91 24.53 -5.09
CA ARG A 355 0.50 24.44 -5.52
C ARG A 355 0.14 25.49 -6.57
N GLY A 356 0.67 26.70 -6.43
CA GLY A 356 0.49 27.75 -7.44
C GLY A 356 1.14 27.40 -8.78
N ALA A 357 2.31 26.75 -8.75
CA ALA A 357 3.01 26.26 -9.93
C ALA A 357 2.25 25.11 -10.60
N CYS A 358 1.87 24.09 -9.83
CA CYS A 358 1.33 22.82 -10.32
C CYS A 358 0.21 22.27 -9.41
N PRO A 359 -1.03 22.77 -9.51
CA PRO A 359 -2.13 22.41 -8.61
C PRO A 359 -2.65 20.97 -8.75
N ASP A 360 -2.24 20.26 -9.81
CA ASP A 360 -2.67 18.89 -10.11
C ASP A 360 -1.65 17.82 -9.66
N ALA A 361 -0.52 18.23 -9.08
CA ALA A 361 0.47 17.33 -8.50
C ALA A 361 0.46 17.41 -6.97
N ALA A 362 0.71 16.27 -6.32
CA ALA A 362 0.93 16.20 -4.88
C ALA A 362 2.41 16.49 -4.57
N ALA A 363 2.73 16.87 -3.34
CA ALA A 363 4.10 17.14 -2.91
C ALA A 363 4.54 16.16 -1.81
N ILE A 364 5.78 15.68 -1.90
CA ILE A 364 6.50 14.95 -0.86
C ILE A 364 7.72 15.79 -0.47
N LEU A 365 7.86 16.09 0.81
CA LEU A 365 9.01 16.78 1.38
C LEU A 365 9.84 15.80 2.20
N LEU A 366 11.14 15.72 1.92
CA LEU A 366 12.10 14.91 2.67
C LEU A 366 12.59 15.70 3.89
N GLY A 367 12.18 15.27 5.08
CA GLY A 367 12.53 15.89 6.35
C GLY A 367 13.92 15.54 6.87
N GLY A 368 14.54 14.46 6.38
CA GLY A 368 15.77 13.94 6.94
C GLY A 368 15.50 13.18 8.23
N ASP A 369 16.04 13.69 9.33
CA ASP A 369 15.98 13.10 10.67
C ASP A 369 15.11 13.98 11.58
N LEU A 370 13.84 14.18 11.21
CA LEU A 370 12.85 14.91 12.01
C LEU A 370 12.58 14.20 13.33
N GLU A 371 12.48 14.99 14.39
CA GLU A 371 11.95 14.53 15.67
C GLU A 371 10.43 14.73 15.75
N GLU A 372 9.80 14.13 16.76
CA GLU A 372 8.35 14.20 16.99
C GLU A 372 7.89 15.66 17.21
N GLU A 373 8.70 16.46 17.87
CA GLU A 373 8.44 17.88 18.15
C GLU A 373 8.49 18.74 16.88
N ASP A 374 9.44 18.45 15.99
CA ASP A 374 9.54 19.12 14.68
C ASP A 374 8.31 18.82 13.82
N ALA A 375 7.83 17.57 13.86
CA ALA A 375 6.68 17.12 13.10
C ALA A 375 5.40 17.92 13.43
N ASP A 376 5.20 18.26 14.70
CA ASP A 376 4.06 19.03 15.17
C ASP A 376 4.17 20.52 14.79
N ALA A 377 5.40 21.04 14.63
CA ALA A 377 5.67 22.42 14.26
C ALA A 377 5.40 22.73 12.76
N LEU A 378 5.33 21.72 11.88
CA LEU A 378 5.16 21.88 10.43
C LEU A 378 3.81 22.48 10.00
N GLY A 379 2.87 22.63 10.94
CA GLY A 379 1.60 23.30 10.74
C GLY A 379 0.64 22.58 9.79
N SER A 380 -0.49 23.23 9.47
CA SER A 380 -1.58 22.61 8.71
C SER A 380 -1.31 22.46 7.21
N ALA A 381 -0.24 23.04 6.67
CA ALA A 381 0.13 22.91 5.27
C ALA A 381 0.77 21.55 4.95
N CYS A 382 1.32 20.91 5.98
CA CYS A 382 2.07 19.67 5.90
C CYS A 382 1.37 18.55 6.67
N ARG A 383 1.67 17.31 6.31
CA ARG A 383 1.26 16.12 7.05
C ARG A 383 2.44 15.17 7.11
N VAL A 384 2.96 14.95 8.30
CA VAL A 384 3.99 13.93 8.51
C VAL A 384 3.40 12.54 8.32
N LEU A 385 4.05 11.72 7.51
CA LEU A 385 3.65 10.33 7.30
C LEU A 385 3.98 9.50 8.55
N ARG A 386 3.00 8.71 8.99
CA ARG A 386 3.06 7.95 10.24
C ARG A 386 2.81 6.46 9.97
N PRO A 387 3.55 5.53 10.61
CA PRO A 387 4.65 5.80 11.54
C PRO A 387 5.84 6.50 10.87
N MET A 388 6.55 7.32 11.65
CA MET A 388 7.80 7.93 11.19
C MET A 388 8.87 6.85 11.06
N LEU A 389 9.69 6.95 10.01
CA LEU A 389 10.87 6.10 9.89
C LEU A 389 11.88 6.46 10.98
N PRO A 390 12.58 5.46 11.55
CA PRO A 390 13.78 5.72 12.32
C PRO A 390 14.84 6.44 11.47
N PRO A 391 15.62 7.38 12.05
CA PRO A 391 16.74 8.01 11.37
C PRO A 391 17.67 7.00 10.70
N GLY A 392 17.95 7.20 9.41
CA GLY A 392 18.83 6.34 8.60
C GLY A 392 18.25 5.02 8.09
N ALA A 393 17.02 4.65 8.47
CA ALA A 393 16.38 3.42 7.97
C ALA A 393 16.26 3.39 6.43
N ASP A 394 16.07 4.55 5.79
CA ASP A 394 16.05 4.66 4.34
C ASP A 394 17.39 4.34 3.67
N ARG A 395 18.50 4.73 4.29
CA ARG A 395 19.86 4.44 3.80
C ARG A 395 20.20 2.96 3.96
N GLU A 396 19.80 2.35 5.07
CA GLU A 396 19.96 0.91 5.30
C GLU A 396 19.17 0.11 4.27
N ALA A 397 17.88 0.43 4.09
CA ALA A 397 17.03 -0.21 3.08
C ALA A 397 17.59 -0.03 1.66
N ARG A 398 18.12 1.17 1.34
CA ARG A 398 18.78 1.42 0.05
C ARG A 398 20.00 0.53 -0.15
N THR A 399 20.87 0.46 0.86
CA THR A 399 22.09 -0.37 0.83
C THR A 399 21.73 -1.83 0.60
N ARG A 400 20.74 -2.35 1.33
CA ARG A 400 20.28 -3.74 1.17
C ARG A 400 19.76 -4.03 -0.24
N LEU A 401 19.02 -3.09 -0.84
CA LEU A 401 18.56 -3.24 -2.22
C LEU A 401 19.72 -3.17 -3.22
N ASP A 402 20.66 -2.24 -3.04
CA ASP A 402 21.83 -2.12 -3.91
C ASP A 402 22.69 -3.40 -3.88
N ASP A 403 22.89 -3.99 -2.71
CA ASP A 403 23.59 -5.28 -2.55
C ASP A 403 22.87 -6.41 -3.30
N LEU A 404 21.54 -6.48 -3.19
CA LEU A 404 20.73 -7.46 -3.92
C LEU A 404 20.85 -7.26 -5.43
N LEU A 405 20.77 -6.01 -5.90
CA LEU A 405 20.88 -5.68 -7.33
C LEU A 405 22.27 -6.01 -7.88
N LEU A 406 23.33 -5.77 -7.10
CA LEU A 406 24.69 -6.13 -7.46
C LEU A 406 24.83 -7.66 -7.65
N ARG A 407 24.27 -8.45 -6.72
CA ARG A 407 24.22 -9.92 -6.84
C ARG A 407 23.44 -10.37 -8.07
N ILE A 408 22.25 -9.81 -8.30
CA ILE A 408 21.41 -10.16 -9.47
C ILE A 408 22.14 -9.88 -10.78
N THR A 409 22.84 -8.75 -10.88
CA THR A 409 23.54 -8.34 -12.10
C THR A 409 24.89 -9.03 -12.30
N GLY A 410 25.35 -9.83 -11.32
CA GLY A 410 26.62 -10.53 -11.40
C GLY A 410 27.84 -9.62 -11.28
N GLY A 411 27.68 -8.45 -10.63
CA GLY A 411 28.80 -7.59 -10.30
C GLY A 411 29.64 -8.22 -9.19
N ALA A 412 30.78 -8.78 -9.58
CA ALA A 412 31.87 -9.15 -8.67
C ALA A 412 33.13 -8.39 -9.10
#